data_AF-A0A7C6AHF7-F1
#
_entry.id   AF-A0A7C6AHF7-F1
#
_cell.length_a   1.000
_cell.length_b   1.000
_cell.length_c   1.000
_cell.angle_alpha   90.00
_cell.angle_beta   90.00
_cell.angle_gamma   90.00
#
_symmetry.space_group_name_H-M   'P 1'
#
loop_
_entity.id
_entity.type
_entity.pdbx_description
1 polymer ?
#
loop_
_entity_poly.entity_id
_entity_poly.type
_entity_poly.pdbx_seq_one_letter_code
_entity_poly.pdbx_strand_id
1 'polypeptide(L)'
;MPELQLTYRLNEKWIPNLYLNYNYKNEEDTLFYERNVFAYLVDVEFYPDGNFVWHFGTQRNFYQNNLGHKIKERRINLGLEYRYKNLWFYLVEAMEGDFPTPKYLHNHTYLQLMLIF
;
A
#
# COMPACT_ATOMS: atom_id res chain seq x y z
N MET A 1 -2.25 -8.46 -13.24
CA MET A 1 -1.83 -7.06 -12.98
C MET A 1 -0.31 -7.05 -12.98
N PRO A 2 0.35 -6.19 -13.77
CA PRO A 2 1.79 -5.99 -13.64
C PRO A 2 2.10 -5.23 -12.35
N GLU A 3 2.91 -5.83 -11.49
CA GLU A 3 3.47 -5.23 -10.28
C GLU A 3 4.99 -5.30 -10.37
N LEU A 4 5.65 -4.17 -10.15
CA LEU A 4 7.10 -4.09 -10.05
C LEU A 4 7.47 -3.69 -8.63
N GLN A 5 8.23 -4.54 -7.96
CA GLN A 5 8.79 -4.26 -6.65
C GLN A 5 10.30 -4.07 -6.77
N LEU A 6 10.81 -2.99 -6.19
CA LEU A 6 12.22 -2.70 -6.02
C LEU A 6 12.53 -2.61 -4.52
N THR A 7 13.43 -3.47 -4.05
CA THR A 7 13.83 -3.54 -2.65
C THR A 7 15.32 -3.30 -2.55
N TYR A 8 15.74 -2.44 -1.63
CA TYR A 8 17.15 -2.18 -1.35
C TYR A 8 17.40 -2.32 0.15
N ARG A 9 18.36 -3.16 0.55
CA ARG A 9 18.70 -3.33 1.96
C ARG A 9 19.76 -2.30 2.35
N LEU A 10 19.39 -1.30 3.16
CA LEU A 10 20.35 -0.30 3.67
C LEU A 10 21.29 -0.91 4.70
N ASN A 11 20.74 -1.72 5.61
CA ASN A 11 21.45 -2.50 6.61
C ASN A 11 20.57 -3.66 7.09
N GLU A 12 20.99 -4.38 8.14
CA GLU A 12 20.26 -5.52 8.69
C GLU A 12 18.87 -5.15 9.24
N LYS A 13 18.67 -3.88 9.63
CA LYS A 13 17.46 -3.41 10.29
C LYS A 13 16.54 -2.57 9.42
N TRP A 14 17.04 -1.96 8.36
CA TRP A 14 16.31 -0.98 7.56
C TRP A 14 16.26 -1.39 6.09
N ILE A 15 15.05 -1.65 5.59
CA ILE A 15 14.81 -2.10 4.22
C ILE A 15 13.77 -1.16 3.57
N PRO A 16 14.21 -0.16 2.78
CA PRO A 16 13.32 0.57 1.90
C PRO A 16 12.83 -0.31 0.75
N ASN A 17 11.54 -0.19 0.47
CA ASN A 17 10.82 -0.84 -0.61
C ASN A 17 10.10 0.24 -1.46
N LEU A 18 10.14 0.05 -2.77
CA LEU A 18 9.34 0.80 -3.73
C LEU A 18 8.50 -0.19 -4.52
N TYR A 19 7.20 -0.06 -4.43
CA TYR A 19 6.24 -0.82 -5.21
C TYR A 19 5.61 0.10 -6.26
N LEU A 20 5.63 -0.33 -7.50
CA LEU A 20 4.93 0.31 -8.62
C LEU A 20 3.86 -0.66 -9.11
N ASN A 21 2.61 -0.24 -9.01
CA ASN A 21 1.48 -1.05 -9.45
C ASN A 21 0.74 -0.29 -10.57
N TYR A 22 0.46 -1.01 -11.65
CA TYR A 22 -0.42 -0.53 -12.69
C TYR A 22 -1.58 -1.51 -12.85
N ASN A 23 -2.75 -1.08 -12.41
CA ASN A 23 -3.97 -1.85 -12.52
C ASN A 23 -4.81 -1.32 -13.70
N TYR A 24 -4.83 -2.12 -14.76
CA TYR A 24 -5.70 -1.95 -15.91
C TYR A 24 -6.93 -2.83 -15.72
N LYS A 25 -8.11 -2.23 -15.49
CA LYS A 25 -9.39 -2.95 -15.49
C LYS A 25 -10.07 -2.79 -16.84
N ASN A 26 -10.15 -3.88 -17.59
CA ASN A 26 -10.90 -3.95 -18.85
C ASN A 26 -12.38 -4.26 -18.60
N GLU A 27 -13.21 -3.83 -19.55
CA GLU A 27 -14.65 -3.61 -19.48
C GLU A 27 -15.55 -4.80 -19.10
N GLU A 28 -15.05 -6.03 -19.02
CA GLU A 28 -15.93 -7.21 -18.93
C GLU A 28 -16.61 -7.40 -17.56
N ASP A 29 -16.12 -6.77 -16.48
CA ASP A 29 -16.57 -7.12 -15.13
C ASP A 29 -17.57 -6.16 -14.46
N THR A 30 -17.88 -4.97 -15.00
CA THR A 30 -18.88 -4.07 -14.37
C THR A 30 -19.45 -3.00 -15.29
N LEU A 31 -20.65 -2.51 -14.97
CA LEU A 31 -21.34 -1.30 -15.48
C LEU A 31 -20.52 0.03 -15.41
N PHE A 32 -19.22 -0.03 -15.14
CA PHE A 32 -18.34 1.10 -14.87
C PHE A 32 -17.16 1.10 -15.85
N TYR A 33 -16.97 2.24 -16.53
CA TYR A 33 -15.94 2.48 -17.56
C TYR A 33 -14.50 2.18 -17.10
N GLU A 34 -13.64 1.97 -18.11
CA GLU A 34 -12.18 1.87 -18.04
C GLU A 34 -11.56 2.74 -16.94
N ARG A 35 -11.01 2.11 -15.90
CA ARG A 35 -10.27 2.80 -14.83
C ARG A 35 -8.83 2.36 -14.83
N ASN A 36 -7.98 3.19 -15.44
CA ASN A 36 -6.52 3.09 -15.29
C ASN A 36 -6.13 3.56 -13.89
N VAL A 37 -5.67 2.65 -13.03
CA VAL A 37 -5.11 3.01 -11.74
C VAL A 37 -3.59 2.81 -11.80
N PHE A 38 -2.86 3.91 -11.74
CA PHE A 38 -1.43 3.88 -11.50
C PHE A 38 -1.18 4.20 -10.02
N ALA A 39 -0.37 3.38 -9.35
CA ALA A 39 -0.03 3.57 -7.95
C ALA A 39 1.47 3.38 -7.72
N TYR A 40 2.03 4.18 -6.83
CA TYR A 40 3.32 3.88 -6.23
C TYR A 40 3.19 3.86 -4.70
N LEU A 41 3.90 2.95 -4.06
CA LEU A 41 4.05 2.86 -2.60
C LEU A 41 5.55 2.88 -2.29
N VAL A 42 5.95 3.82 -1.45
CA VAL A 42 7.26 3.82 -0.79
C VAL A 42 7.02 3.31 0.62
N ASP A 43 7.66 2.23 1.00
CA ASP A 43 7.60 1.65 2.34
C ASP A 43 9.00 1.52 2.92
N VAL A 44 9.13 1.71 4.22
CA VAL A 44 10.37 1.46 4.94
C VAL A 44 10.07 0.45 6.03
N GLU A 45 10.70 -0.72 5.90
CA GLU A 45 10.65 -1.75 6.93
C GLU A 45 11.75 -1.51 7.95
N PHE A 46 11.37 -1.60 9.23
CA PHE A 46 12.28 -1.57 10.35
C PHE A 46 12.18 -2.84 11.19
N TYR A 47 13.32 -3.48 11.41
CA TYR A 47 13.47 -4.72 12.16
C TYR A 47 14.16 -4.41 13.51
N PRO A 48 13.41 -4.13 14.59
CA PRO A 48 13.94 -3.81 15.92
C PRO A 48 14.55 -4.99 16.69
N ASP A 49 14.82 -6.12 16.03
CA ASP A 49 15.15 -7.44 16.60
C ASP A 49 13.91 -8.27 17.01
N GLY A 50 14.04 -9.60 16.93
CA GLY A 50 12.95 -10.55 17.20
C GLY A 50 12.04 -10.79 16.00
N ASN A 51 10.76 -11.02 16.29
CA ASN A 51 9.75 -11.41 15.28
C ASN A 51 8.92 -10.23 14.75
N PHE A 52 9.23 -9.00 15.16
CA PHE A 52 8.44 -7.83 14.79
C PHE A 52 9.07 -7.07 13.63
N VAL A 53 8.22 -6.54 12.75
CA VAL A 53 8.60 -5.62 11.67
C VAL A 53 7.66 -4.42 11.71
N TRP A 54 8.24 -3.22 11.70
CA TRP A 54 7.48 -1.99 11.55
C TRP A 54 7.52 -1.53 10.10
N HIS A 55 6.39 -1.08 9.59
CA HIS A 55 6.25 -0.55 8.23
C HIS A 55 5.86 0.93 8.29
N PHE A 56 6.63 1.76 7.61
CA PHE A 56 6.35 3.19 7.47
C PHE A 56 6.22 3.50 5.98
N GLY A 57 4.98 3.58 5.52
CA GLY A 57 4.66 3.68 4.11
C GLY A 57 3.96 4.96 3.72
N THR A 58 4.16 5.37 2.47
CA THR A 58 3.28 6.32 1.79
C THR A 58 2.97 5.83 0.40
N GLN A 59 1.69 5.88 0.04
CA GLN A 59 1.21 5.49 -1.28
C GLN A 59 0.57 6.68 -1.97
N ARG A 60 0.66 6.70 -3.30
CA ARG A 60 -0.09 7.62 -4.14
C ARG A 60 -0.76 6.89 -5.27
N ASN A 61 -2.06 7.12 -5.40
CA ASN A 61 -2.91 6.54 -6.43
C ASN A 61 -3.34 7.62 -7.41
N PHE A 62 -3.27 7.31 -8.69
CA PHE A 62 -3.68 8.15 -9.79
C PHE A 62 -4.73 7.37 -10.57
N TYR A 63 -5.94 7.91 -10.64
CA TYR A 63 -7.02 7.27 -11.37
C TYR A 63 -8.02 8.30 -11.89
N GLN A 64 -8.85 7.87 -12.84
CA GLN A 64 -9.98 8.63 -13.33
C GLN A 64 -11.27 8.03 -12.75
N ASN A 65 -12.18 8.87 -12.26
CA ASN A 65 -13.49 8.39 -11.81
C ASN A 65 -14.48 8.28 -12.98
N ASN A 66 -15.67 7.77 -12.70
CA ASN A 66 -16.73 7.53 -13.70
C ASN A 66 -17.25 8.81 -14.38
N LEU A 67 -16.92 10.00 -13.85
CA LEU A 67 -17.28 11.31 -14.42
C LEU A 67 -16.13 11.91 -15.25
N GLY A 68 -15.04 11.17 -15.44
CA GLY A 68 -13.86 11.65 -16.14
C GLY A 68 -12.92 12.51 -15.31
N HIS A 69 -13.18 12.69 -14.01
CA HIS A 69 -12.31 13.48 -13.15
C HIS A 69 -11.06 12.69 -12.77
N LYS A 70 -9.89 13.32 -12.98
CA LYS A 70 -8.60 12.79 -12.54
C LYS A 70 -8.45 13.01 -11.05
N ILE A 71 -8.35 11.92 -10.30
CA ILE A 71 -8.19 11.88 -8.85
C ILE A 71 -6.75 11.47 -8.52
N LYS A 72 -6.21 12.09 -7.47
CA LYS A 72 -4.85 11.86 -6.97
C LYS A 72 -4.87 11.64 -5.47
N GLU A 73 -5.12 10.42 -5.06
CA GLU A 73 -5.26 10.07 -3.66
C GLU A 73 -3.91 9.76 -3.03
N ARG A 74 -3.71 10.14 -1.77
CA ARG A 74 -2.52 9.80 -1.00
C ARG A 74 -2.93 8.99 0.22
N ARG A 75 -2.03 8.12 0.65
CA ARG A 75 -2.18 7.31 1.86
C ARG A 75 -0.88 7.32 2.65
N ILE A 76 -0.99 7.43 3.97
CA ILE A 76 0.11 7.19 4.91
C ILE A 76 -0.21 5.88 5.62
N ASN A 77 0.73 4.94 5.60
CA ASN A 77 0.57 3.62 6.20
C ASN A 77 1.51 3.51 7.40
N LEU A 78 0.98 3.08 8.53
CA LEU A 78 1.75 2.62 9.68
C LEU A 78 1.37 1.15 9.93
N GLY A 79 2.33 0.26 9.73
CA GLY A 79 2.11 -1.18 9.88
C GLY A 79 2.95 -1.79 10.99
N LEU A 80 2.39 -2.81 11.62
CA LEU A 80 3.08 -3.73 12.51
C LEU A 80 2.87 -5.15 11.99
N GLU A 81 3.97 -5.83 11.71
CA GLU A 81 4.00 -7.24 11.35
C GLU A 81 4.63 -8.06 12.48
N TYR A 82 4.08 -9.23 12.75
CA TYR A 82 4.66 -10.25 13.61
C TYR A 82 4.84 -11.55 12.82
N ARG A 83 6.08 -12.01 12.68
CA ARG A 83 6.46 -13.21 11.94
C ARG A 83 6.85 -14.33 12.90
N TYR A 84 6.07 -15.39 12.96
CA TYR A 84 6.40 -16.58 13.75
C TYR A 84 6.34 -17.83 12.89
N LYS A 85 7.52 -18.38 12.57
CA LYS A 85 7.66 -19.54 11.66
C LYS A 85 6.92 -19.25 10.35
N ASN A 86 5.82 -19.96 10.13
CA ASN A 86 5.00 -19.92 8.93
C ASN A 86 3.74 -19.04 9.10
N LEU A 87 3.57 -18.41 10.25
CA LEU A 87 2.42 -17.55 10.58
C LEU A 87 2.88 -16.10 10.62
N TRP A 88 2.37 -15.28 9.72
CA TRP A 88 2.64 -13.84 9.72
C TRP A 88 1.34 -13.10 10.01
N PHE A 89 1.36 -12.23 11.01
CA PHE A 89 0.24 -11.38 11.41
C PHE A 89 0.57 -9.94 11.08
N TYR A 90 -0.29 -9.26 10.33
CA TYR A 90 -0.07 -7.90 9.88
C TYR A 90 -1.25 -7.01 10.24
N LEU A 91 -0.94 -5.89 10.91
CA LEU A 91 -1.88 -4.83 11.26
C LEU A 91 -1.39 -3.53 10.61
N VAL A 92 -2.26 -2.83 9.89
CA VAL A 92 -1.95 -1.54 9.27
C VAL A 92 -3.03 -0.53 9.56
N GLU A 93 -2.60 0.66 9.96
CA GLU A 93 -3.40 1.87 9.91
C GLU A 93 -3.03 2.67 8.67
N ALA A 94 -4.02 2.90 7.81
CA ALA A 94 -3.90 3.67 6.59
C ALA A 94 -4.71 4.96 6.72
N MET A 95 -4.03 6.09 6.71
CA MET A 95 -4.65 7.41 6.68
C MET A 95 -4.72 7.87 5.23
N GLU A 96 -5.91 7.80 4.65
CA GLU A 96 -6.23 8.09 3.26
C GLU A 96 -6.78 9.51 3.14
N GLY A 97 -6.26 10.30 2.21
CA GLY A 97 -6.80 11.63 1.97
C GLY A 97 -5.98 12.46 1.00
N ASP A 98 -6.60 13.52 0.49
CA ASP A 98 -5.96 14.47 -0.41
C ASP A 98 -5.05 15.43 0.36
N PHE A 99 -3.95 14.99 1.00
CA PHE A 99 -3.04 15.93 1.67
C PHE A 99 -2.30 16.83 0.66
N PRO A 100 -2.19 18.17 0.86
CA PRO A 100 -2.61 18.96 2.03
C PRO A 100 -4.03 19.56 1.94
N THR A 101 -4.81 19.20 0.94
CA THR A 101 -6.21 19.64 0.78
C THR A 101 -7.07 19.09 1.93
N PRO A 102 -7.72 19.97 2.72
CA PRO A 102 -8.32 19.63 4.02
C PRO A 102 -9.61 18.81 3.95
N LYS A 103 -9.94 18.22 2.80
CA LYS A 103 -11.32 17.83 2.54
C LYS A 103 -11.73 16.57 3.29
N TYR A 104 -10.97 15.47 3.26
CA TYR A 104 -11.31 14.28 4.05
C TYR A 104 -10.05 13.43 4.32
N LEU A 105 -9.77 13.17 5.60
CA LEU A 105 -8.85 12.11 6.03
C LEU A 105 -9.72 10.94 6.50
N HIS A 106 -9.67 9.82 5.80
CA HIS A 106 -10.29 8.57 6.21
C HIS A 106 -9.21 7.68 6.81
N ASN A 107 -9.46 7.15 8.00
CA ASN A 107 -8.58 6.17 8.60
C ASN A 107 -9.17 4.78 8.37
N HIS A 108 -8.33 3.87 7.86
CA HIS A 108 -8.68 2.48 7.64
C HIS A 108 -7.70 1.58 8.38
N THR A 109 -8.25 0.75 9.26
CA THR A 109 -7.49 -0.33 9.89
C THR A 109 -7.64 -1.58 9.04
N TYR A 110 -6.53 -2.12 8.56
CA TYR A 110 -6.46 -3.40 7.87
C TYR A 110 -5.76 -4.42 8.77
N LEU A 111 -6.31 -5.62 8.83
CA LEU A 111 -5.75 -6.73 9.57
C LEU A 111 -5.70 -7.95 8.66
N GLN A 112 -4.53 -8.56 8.56
CA GLN A 112 -4.27 -9.67 7.67
C GLN A 112 -3.50 -10.77 8.40
N LEU A 113 -3.95 -12.00 8.22
CA LEU A 113 -3.25 -13.20 8.64
C LEU A 113 -2.75 -13.92 7.40
N MET A 114 -1.45 -14.20 7.34
CA MET A 114 -0.82 -14.95 6.26
C MET A 114 -0.25 -16.25 6.79
N LEU A 115 -0.54 -17.34 6.07
CA LEU A 115 0.01 -18.67 6.30
C LEU A 115 0.93 -19.01 5.13
N ILE A 116 2.21 -19.25 5.42
CA ILE A 116 3.21 -19.64 4.43
C ILE A 116 3.38 -21.16 4.50
N PHE A 117 3.12 -21.85 3.39
CA PHE A 117 3.23 -23.31 3.26
C PHE A 117 4.51 -23.71 2.54
#